data_AF-A0A949ZK67-F1
#
_entry.id   AF-A0A949ZK67-F1
#
_cell.length_a   1.000
_cell.length_b   1.000
_cell.length_c   1.000
_cell.angle_alpha   90.00
_cell.angle_beta   90.00
_cell.angle_gamma   90.00
#
_symmetry.space_group_name_H-M   'P 1'
#
loop_
_entity.id
_entity.type
_entity.pdbx_description
1 polymer ?
#
loop_
_entity_poly.entity_id
_entity_poly.type
_entity_poly.pdbx_seq_one_letter_code
_entity_poly.pdbx_strand_id
1 'polypeptide(L)' 'MAFRELRVNDQIRIPTVRLFDDTTDESLGIVPIERARELAAERELDLVEVAPQAQPPVARLMDYGRYKFEALKKDKESR' A
#
# COMPACT_ATOMS: atom_id res chain seq x y z
N MET A 1 -19.45 -0.67 -5.95
CA MET A 1 -18.97 -0.69 -4.55
C MET A 1 -18.03 0.49 -4.37
N ALA A 2 -18.03 1.15 -3.22
CA ALA A 2 -17.14 2.30 -2.99
C ALA A 2 -15.70 1.82 -2.99
N PHE A 3 -14.91 2.19 -4.00
CA PHE A 3 -13.47 2.05 -3.96
C PHE A 3 -12.97 2.76 -2.71
N ARG A 4 -12.46 1.99 -1.74
CA ARG A 4 -12.01 2.54 -0.47
C ARG A 4 -10.72 3.31 -0.77
N GLU A 5 -10.75 4.63 -0.62
CA GLU A 5 -9.54 5.44 -0.72
C GLU A 5 -8.56 4.97 0.36
N LEU A 6 -7.47 4.35 -0.08
CA LEU A 6 -6.41 3.88 0.78
C LEU A 6 -5.45 5.03 1.03
N ARG A 7 -4.85 5.07 2.23
CA ARG A 7 -3.81 6.03 2.53
C ARG A 7 -2.54 5.63 1.81
N VAL A 8 -1.87 6.58 1.18
CA VAL A 8 -0.64 6.36 0.43
C VAL A 8 0.47 7.31 0.86
N ASN A 9 1.71 6.86 0.81
CA ASN A 9 2.93 7.65 1.00
C ASN A 9 2.83 8.53 2.26
N ASP A 10 2.82 9.85 2.09
CA ASP A 10 2.78 10.85 3.17
C ASP A 10 1.49 10.85 4.01
N GLN A 11 0.43 10.22 3.52
CA GLN A 11 -0.83 10.10 4.27
C GLN A 11 -0.69 9.12 5.44
N ILE A 12 0.30 8.23 5.41
CA ILE A 12 0.57 7.24 6.45
C ILE A 12 1.48 7.90 7.50
N ARG A 13 0.89 8.26 8.65
CA ARG A 13 1.56 9.02 9.73
C ARG A 13 1.98 8.17 10.94
N ILE A 14 1.74 6.86 10.86
CA ILE A 14 2.10 5.91 11.92
C ILE A 14 3.61 5.64 11.89
N PRO A 15 4.26 5.44 13.05
CA PRO A 15 5.72 5.33 13.11
C PRO A 15 6.26 3.99 12.58
N THR A 16 5.48 2.91 12.68
CA THR A 16 5.88 1.57 12.27
C THR A 16 4.76 0.87 11.51
N VAL A 17 5.17 0.09 10.51
CA VAL A 17 4.27 -0.67 9.64
C VAL A 17 4.81 -2.07 9.42
N ARG A 18 3.92 -3.04 9.20
CA ARG A 18 4.31 -4.31 8.58
C ARG A 18 4.33 -4.11 7.07
N LEU A 19 5.50 -4.23 6.47
CA LEU A 19 5.74 -3.99 5.05
C LEU A 19 5.77 -5.30 4.26
N PHE A 20 5.06 -5.31 3.14
CA PHE A 20 5.12 -6.32 2.11
C PHE A 20 5.44 -5.68 0.77
N ASP A 21 6.12 -6.41 -0.10
CA ASP A 21 6.39 -6.00 -1.46
C ASP A 21 5.55 -6.83 -2.43
N ASP A 22 4.60 -6.18 -3.12
CA ASP A 22 3.71 -6.88 -4.07
C ASP A 22 4.42 -7.12 -5.42
N THR A 23 5.62 -6.57 -5.65
CA THR A 23 6.42 -6.81 -6.87
C THR A 23 7.33 -8.03 -6.73
N THR A 24 7.87 -8.28 -5.53
CA THR A 24 8.70 -9.46 -5.24
C THR A 24 7.96 -10.57 -4.49
N ASP A 25 6.70 -10.33 -4.09
CA ASP A 25 5.90 -11.20 -3.21
C ASP A 25 6.59 -11.48 -1.85
N GLU A 26 7.45 -10.58 -1.40
CA GLU A 26 8.24 -10.74 -0.17
C GLU A 26 7.64 -10.00 1.04
N SER A 27 7.80 -10.61 2.21
CA SER A 27 7.50 -9.96 3.49
C SER A 27 8.76 -9.32 4.07
N LEU A 28 8.83 -7.99 4.04
CA LEU A 28 9.93 -7.21 4.61
C LEU A 28 9.84 -7.06 6.14
N GLY A 29 8.74 -7.54 6.74
CA GLY A 29 8.56 -7.58 8.19
C GLY A 29 8.09 -6.24 8.77
N ILE A 30 8.39 -5.97 10.03
CA ILE A 30 8.00 -4.71 10.70
C ILE A 30 9.15 -3.72 10.55
N VAL A 31 8.88 -2.59 9.91
CA VAL A 31 9.87 -1.54 9.63
C VAL A 31 9.34 -0.16 10.05
N PRO A 32 10.23 0.81 10.31
CA PRO A 32 9.84 2.21 10.45
C PRO A 32 9.21 2.73 9.15
N ILE A 33 8.27 3.67 9.28
CA ILE A 33 7.58 4.26 8.13
C ILE A 33 8.55 4.97 7.16
N GLU A 34 9.58 5.62 7.70
CA GLU A 34 10.61 6.28 6.89
C GLU A 34 11.33 5.27 5.99
N ARG A 35 11.71 4.10 6.52
CA ARG A 35 12.34 3.06 5.72
C ARG A 35 11.40 2.49 4.66
N ALA A 36 10.11 2.37 4.97
CA ALA A 36 9.11 1.94 4.01
C ALA A 36 8.94 2.96 2.86
N ARG A 37 8.99 4.26 3.17
CA ARG A 37 8.93 5.35 2.17
C ARG A 37 10.17 5.40 1.30
N GLU A 38 11.36 5.23 1.90
CA GLU A 38 12.62 5.12 1.16
C GLU A 38 12.56 3.96 0.17
N LEU A 39 12.14 2.78 0.60
CA LEU A 39 12.02 1.60 -0.26
C LEU A 39 11.00 1.81 -1.39
N ALA A 40 9.88 2.50 -1.10
CA ALA A 40 8.91 2.87 -2.12
C ALA A 40 9.56 3.80 -3.17
N ALA A 41 10.28 4.84 -2.74
CA ALA A 41 10.97 5.77 -3.62
C ALA A 41 12.11 5.12 -4.42
N GLU A 42 12.93 4.27 -3.78
CA GLU A 42 14.03 3.51 -4.41
C GLU A 42 13.51 2.61 -5.54
N ARG A 43 12.30 2.07 -5.40
CA ARG A 43 11.67 1.14 -6.35
C ARG A 43 10.68 1.82 -7.29
N GLU A 44 10.52 3.14 -7.20
CA GLU A 44 9.51 3.90 -7.96
C GLU A 44 8.07 3.36 -7.78
N LEU A 45 7.75 2.90 -6.57
CA LEU A 45 6.44 2.37 -6.17
C LEU A 45 5.76 3.31 -5.16
N ASP A 46 4.46 3.08 -4.93
CA ASP A 46 3.72 3.72 -3.84
C ASP A 46 3.71 2.83 -2.59
N LEU A 47 3.84 3.47 -1.43
CA LEU A 47 3.57 2.85 -0.15
C LEU A 47 2.08 2.97 0.16
N VAL A 48 1.35 1.86 0.14
CA VAL A 48 -0.12 1.84 0.30
C VAL A 48 -0.51 1.12 1.60
N GLU A 49 -1.25 1.79 2.48
CA GLU A 49 -1.81 1.21 3.70
C GLU A 49 -3.09 0.40 3.36
N VAL A 50 -2.99 -0.94 3.36
CA VAL A 50 -4.10 -1.83 3.01
C VAL A 50 -4.90 -2.33 4.22
N ALA A 51 -4.29 -2.38 5.40
CA ALA A 51 -4.95 -2.79 6.63
C ALA A 51 -4.60 -1.84 7.79
N PRO A 52 -5.26 -0.66 7.87
CA PRO A 52 -5.05 0.30 8.96
C PRO A 52 -5.44 -0.26 10.34
N GLN A 53 -6.35 -1.23 10.38
CA GLN A 53 -6.86 -1.83 11.63
C GLN A 53 -5.93 -2.90 12.24
N ALA A 54 -4.89 -3.32 11.52
CA ALA A 54 -3.93 -4.31 12.02
C ALA A 54 -2.97 -3.68 13.05
N GLN A 55 -2.38 -4.51 13.92
CA GLN A 55 -1.36 -4.08 14.88
C GLN A 55 -0.08 -4.93 14.69
N PRO A 56 0.99 -4.37 14.10
CA PRO A 56 1.07 -3.06 13.45
C PRO A 56 0.26 -3.00 12.13
N PRO A 57 -0.12 -1.79 11.65
CA PRO A 57 -0.82 -1.63 10.38
C PRO A 57 -0.03 -2.21 9.21
N VAL A 58 -0.74 -2.76 8.22
CA VAL A 58 -0.10 -3.40 7.06
C VAL A 58 -0.02 -2.41 5.90
N ALA A 59 1.19 -2.17 5.44
CA ALA A 59 1.51 -1.40 4.25
C ALA A 59 2.12 -2.31 3.17
N ARG A 60 1.86 -1.98 1.92
CA ARG A 60 2.34 -2.71 0.75
C ARG A 60 3.02 -1.75 -0.22
N LEU A 61 4.12 -2.18 -0.84
CA LEU A 61 4.73 -1.49 -1.97
C LEU A 61 4.04 -1.95 -3.25
N MET A 62 3.34 -1.05 -3.94
CA MET A 62 2.63 -1.36 -5.18
C MET A 62 2.40 -0.09 -6.02
N ASP A 63 2.02 -0.24 -7.29
CA ASP A 63 1.53 0.87 -8.12
C ASP A 63 0.06 1.19 -7.76
N TYR A 64 -0.16 2.28 -7.02
CA TYR A 64 -1.50 2.65 -6.58
C TYR A 64 -2.39 3.12 -7.73
N GLY A 65 -1.81 3.76 -8.75
CA GLY A 65 -2.53 4.23 -9.93
C GLY A 65 -3.13 3.08 -10.71
N ARG A 66 -2.32 2.05 -10.97
CA ARG A 66 -2.76 0.81 -11.63
C ARG A 66 -3.78 0.05 -10.78
N TYR A 67 -3.53 -0.08 -9.48
CA TYR A 67 -4.47 -0.75 -8.55
C TYR A 67 -5.86 -0.07 -8.58
N LYS A 68 -5.89 1.26 -8.53
CA LYS A 68 -7.13 2.04 -8.61
C LYS A 68 -7.85 1.83 -9.94
N PHE A 69 -7.11 1.82 -11.05
CA PHE A 69 -7.69 1.59 -12.38
C PHE A 69 -8.31 0.19 -12.49
N GLU A 70 -7.59 -0.85 -12.07
CA GLU A 70 -8.07 -2.24 -12.12
C GLU A 70 -9.30 -2.44 -11.22
N ALA A 71 -9.28 -1.89 -10.01
CA ALA A 71 -10.42 -1.96 -9.10
C ALA A 71 -11.66 -1.23 -9.64
N LEU A 72 -11.49 -0.04 -10.24
CA LEU A 72 -12.58 0.70 -10.88
C LEU A 72 -13.14 -0.04 -12.11
N LYS A 73 -12.27 -0.67 -12.90
CA LYS A 73 -12.71 -1.48 -14.05
C LYS A 73 -13.53 -2.69 -13.59
N LYS A 74 -13.06 -3.40 -12.56
CA LYS A 74 -13.76 -4.56 -12.00
C LYS A 74 -15.11 -4.21 -11.38
N ASP A 75 -15.23 -3.03 -10.76
CA ASP A 75 -16.51 -2.53 -10.24
C ASP A 75 -17.51 -2.20 -11.36
N LYS A 76 -17.02 -1.76 -12.53
CA LYS A 76 -17.85 -1.52 -13.71
C LYS A 76 -18.29 -2.80 -14.42
N GLU A 77 -17.43 -3.81 -14.49
CA GLU A 77 -17.79 -5.12 -15.09
C GLU A 77 -18.71 -5.95 -14.20
N SER A 78 -18.74 -5.68 -12.88
CA SER A 78 -19.62 -6.35 -11.93
C SER A 78 -20.99 -5.67 -11.77
N ARG A 79 -21.33 -4.70 -12.63
CA ARG A 79 -22.58 -3.93 -12.56
C ARG A 79 -23.46 -4.16 -13.79
#